data_AF-A0A352MAI5-F1
#
_entry.id   AF-A0A352MAI5-F1
#
_cell.length_a   1.000
_cell.length_b   1.000
_cell.length_c   1.000
_cell.angle_alpha   90.00
_cell.angle_beta   90.00
_cell.angle_gamma   90.00
#
_symmetry.space_group_name_H-M   'P 1'
#
loop_
_entity.id
_entity.type
_entity.pdbx_description
1 polymer ?
#
loop_
_entity_poly.entity_id
_entity_poly.type
_entity_poly.pdbx_seq_one_letter_code
_entity_poly.pdbx_strand_id
1 'polypeptide(L)' 'MEKIIHLSDLHVGHEDCGSKFRALIDNISFLKQPANNYIVVITGDIVENANHPEYIEEALEGI' A
#
# COMPACT_ATOMS: atom_id res chain seq x y z
N MET A 1 -8.75 -0.99 22.03
CA MET A 1 -8.77 0.20 21.17
C MET A 1 -7.94 -0.13 19.94
N GLU A 2 -8.56 -0.07 18.77
CA GLU A 2 -7.87 -0.29 17.51
C GLU A 2 -6.98 0.91 17.19
N LYS A 3 -5.79 0.64 16.65
CA LYS A 3 -4.81 1.65 16.22
C LYS A 3 -4.95 1.84 14.72
N ILE A 4 -4.90 3.08 14.26
CA ILE A 4 -4.99 3.39 12.83
C ILE A 4 -3.58 3.53 12.27
N ILE A 5 -3.30 2.81 11.18
CA ILE A 5 -2.14 3.01 10.32
C ILE A 5 -2.67 3.69 9.06
N HIS A 6 -2.34 4.96 8.89
CA HIS A 6 -2.80 5.75 7.76
C HIS A 6 -1.68 5.89 6.73
N LEU A 7 -1.98 5.54 5.49
CA LEU A 7 -1.11 5.66 4.32
C LEU A 7 -1.77 6.61 3.33
N SER A 8 -1.00 7.47 2.67
CA SER A 8 -1.49 8.35 1.61
C SER A 8 -0.51 8.38 0.45
N ASP A 9 -1.04 8.58 -0.76
CA ASP A 9 -0.26 8.90 -1.97
C ASP A 9 0.88 7.88 -2.20
N LEU A 10 0.47 6.65 -2.48
CA LEU A 10 1.36 5.52 -2.70
C LEU A 10 2.05 5.59 -4.06
N HIS A 11 1.42 6.20 -5.07
CA HIS A 11 1.96 6.38 -6.42
C HIS A 11 2.61 5.11 -6.98
N VAL A 12 1.96 3.94 -6.81
CA VAL A 12 2.43 2.68 -7.42
C VAL A 12 2.45 2.86 -8.94
N GLY A 13 3.53 2.42 -9.60
CA GLY A 13 3.82 2.83 -10.98
C GLY A 13 4.85 3.95 -11.13
N HIS A 14 5.19 4.64 -10.05
CA HIS A 14 6.23 5.68 -10.03
C HIS A 14 7.51 5.18 -9.37
N GLU A 15 8.63 5.30 -10.08
CA GLU A 15 9.98 4.95 -9.59
C GLU A 15 10.04 3.58 -8.86
N ASP A 16 10.38 3.59 -7.56
CA ASP A 16 10.50 2.41 -6.71
C ASP A 16 9.33 2.30 -5.69
N CYS A 17 8.28 3.11 -5.84
CA CYS A 17 7.14 3.16 -4.92
C CYS A 17 6.44 1.81 -4.76
N GLY A 18 6.25 1.06 -5.84
CA GLY A 18 5.66 -0.28 -5.77
C GLY A 18 6.48 -1.26 -4.91
N SER A 19 7.81 -1.25 -5.05
CA SER A 19 8.70 -2.10 -4.24
C SER A 19 8.70 -1.69 -2.76
N LYS A 20 8.71 -0.38 -2.47
CA LYS A 20 8.64 0.16 -1.12
C LYS A 20 7.31 -0.13 -0.44
N PHE A 21 6.21 -0.03 -1.19
CA PHE A 21 4.88 -0.35 -0.69
C PHE A 21 4.76 -1.83 -0.28
N ARG A 22 5.24 -2.76 -1.11
CA ARG A 22 5.27 -4.20 -0.77
C ARG A 22 6.07 -4.46 0.52
N ALA A 23 7.29 -3.93 0.61
CA ALA A 23 8.10 -4.06 1.81
C ALA A 23 7.44 -3.44 3.06
N LEU A 24 6.71 -2.34 2.91
CA LEU A 24 5.95 -1.72 3.99
C LEU A 24 4.81 -2.63 4.47
N ILE A 25 4.02 -3.20 3.55
CA ILE A 25 2.94 -4.13 3.89
C ILE A 25 3.48 -5.38 4.59
N ASP A 26 4.59 -5.94 4.10
CA ASP A 26 5.27 -7.07 4.75
C ASP A 26 5.65 -6.73 6.19
N ASN A 27 6.27 -5.56 6.40
CA ASN A 27 6.63 -5.09 7.74
C ASN A 27 5.41 -4.86 8.64
N ILE A 28 4.31 -4.30 8.12
CA ILE A 28 3.07 -4.11 8.87
C ILE A 28 2.52 -5.47 9.30
N SER A 29 2.41 -6.42 8.37
CA SER A 29 1.86 -7.75 8.64
C SER A 29 2.68 -8.51 9.69
N PHE A 30 4.01 -8.38 9.67
CA PHE A 30 4.90 -9.02 10.64
C PHE A 30 4.88 -8.33 12.02
N LEU A 31 4.96 -6.99 12.05
CA LEU A 31 5.18 -6.23 13.29
C LEU A 31 3.87 -5.86 14.03
N LYS A 32 2.73 -5.85 13.35
CA LYS A 32 1.46 -5.33 13.89
C LYS A 32 0.48 -6.46 14.21
N GLN A 33 0.87 -7.27 15.19
CA GLN A 33 0.10 -8.38 15.73
C GLN A 33 -0.43 -8.09 17.15
N PRO A 34 -1.60 -8.64 17.54
CA PRO A 34 -2.57 -9.31 16.68
C PRO A 34 -3.25 -8.34 15.70
N ALA A 35 -3.59 -8.82 14.50
CA ALA A 35 -4.12 -7.99 13.41
C ALA A 35 -5.41 -7.22 13.79
N ASN A 36 -6.26 -7.80 14.64
CA ASN A 36 -7.49 -7.16 15.13
C ASN A 36 -7.27 -5.90 15.98
N ASN A 37 -6.04 -5.58 16.35
CA ASN A 37 -5.70 -4.32 17.02
C ASN A 37 -5.46 -3.17 16.06
N TYR A 38 -5.53 -3.38 14.74
CA TYR A 38 -5.09 -2.41 13.75
C TYR A 38 -6.11 -2.25 12.62
N ILE A 39 -6.32 -1.01 12.19
CA ILE A 39 -7.01 -0.66 10.94
C ILE A 39 -5.98 0.02 10.03
N VAL A 40 -5.85 -0.45 8.80
CA VAL A 40 -5.07 0.23 7.76
C VAL A 40 -6.03 1.04 6.90
N VAL A 41 -5.80 2.35 6.81
CA VAL A 41 -6.57 3.26 5.96
C VAL A 41 -5.62 3.80 4.90
N ILE A 42 -5.99 3.64 3.63
CA ILE A 42 -5.25 4.19 2.49
C ILE A 42 -6.10 5.32 1.90
N THR A 43 -5.53 6.51 1.78
CA THR A 43 -6.16 7.67 1.12
C THR A 43 -5.27 8.18 -0.02
N GLY A 44 -5.76 9.14 -0.80
CA GLY A 44 -4.98 9.70 -1.90
C GLY A 44 -4.76 8.70 -3.03
N ASP A 45 -3.67 8.88 -3.78
CA ASP A 45 -3.46 8.14 -5.02
C ASP A 45 -2.77 6.78 -4.77
N ILE A 46 -3.47 5.69 -5.10
CA ILE A 46 -2.91 4.33 -5.01
C ILE A 46 -1.90 4.10 -6.13
N VAL A 47 -2.24 4.52 -7.34
CA VAL A 47 -1.40 4.39 -8.54
C VAL A 47 -1.06 5.77 -9.08
N GLU A 48 0.09 5.90 -9.75
CA GLU A 48 0.54 7.17 -10.33
C GLU A 48 -0.44 7.75 -11.35
N ASN A 49 -0.98 6.89 -12.23
CA ASN A 49 -1.93 7.33 -13.25
C ASN A 49 -2.91 6.21 -13.61
N ALA A 50 -4.14 6.30 -13.09
CA ALA A 50 -5.18 5.30 -13.32
C ALA A 50 -5.75 5.29 -14.76
N ASN A 51 -5.37 6.25 -15.61
CA ASN A 51 -5.78 6.24 -17.03
C ASN A 51 -4.94 5.30 -17.90
N HIS A 52 -3.88 4.73 -17.31
CA HIS A 52 -2.85 3.95 -17.97
C HIS A 52 -2.83 2.55 -17.34
N PRO A 53 -3.32 1.51 -18.06
CA PRO A 53 -3.41 0.15 -17.54
C PRO A 53 -2.10 -0.40 -16.97
N GLU A 54 -0.97 0.02 -17.53
CA GLU A 54 0.38 -0.40 -17.11
C GLU A 54 0.66 -0.11 -15.63
N TYR A 55 0.13 0.99 -15.08
CA TYR A 55 0.32 1.33 -13.66
C TYR A 55 -0.66 0.58 -12.75
N ILE A 56 -1.74 0.05 -13.31
CA ILE A 56 -2.68 -0.84 -12.61
C ILE A 56 -2.10 -2.26 -12.55
N GLU A 57 -1.50 -2.74 -13.64
CA GLU A 57 -0.89 -4.07 -13.71
C GLU A 57 0.22 -4.25 -12.65
N GLU A 58 1.12 -3.26 -12.49
CA GLU A 58 2.14 -3.32 -11.43
C GLU A 58 1.53 -3.39 -10.02
N ALA A 59 0.44 -2.65 -9.78
CA ALA A 59 -0.27 -2.67 -8.51
C ALA A 59 -0.93 -4.04 -8.24
N LEU A 60 -1.36 -4.74 -9.29
CA LEU A 60 -1.98 -6.06 -9.20
C LEU A 60 -0.96 -7.20 -9.07
N GLU A 61 0.24 -7.09 -9.64
CA GLU A 61 1.30 -8.10 -9.50
C GLU A 61 1.77 -8.32 -8.06
N GLY A 62 1.45 -7.38 -7.15
CA GLY A 62 1.80 -7.46 -5.72
C GLY A 62 0.76 -8.10 -4.81
N ILE A 63 -0.39 -8.56 -5.33
CA ILE A 63 -1.50 -9.16 -4.56
C ILE A 63 -1.60 -10.66 -4.88
#